data_AF-A0A086TJ24-F1
#
_entry.id   AF-A0A086TJ24-F1
#
_cell.length_a   1.000
_cell.length_b   1.000
_cell.length_c   1.000
_cell.angle_alpha   90.00
_cell.angle_beta   90.00
_cell.angle_gamma   90.00
#
_symmetry.space_group_name_H-M   'P 1'
#
loop_
_entity.id
_entity.type
_entity.pdbx_description
1 polymer ?
#
loop_
_entity_poly.entity_id
_entity_poly.type
_entity_poly.pdbx_seq_one_letter_code
_entity_poly.pdbx_strand_id
1 'polypeptide(L)'
;MEFILSWLEHVPNFTSVFGAGGQTTVGKPNKSRSQGYAMLAEAVSKQSKGRLNINGKNMRERFQRHMKVYTTTKTKASGTGFGVTEEDSRNGIYTVAHK
;
A
#
# COMPACT_ATOMS: atom_id res chain seq x y z
N MET A 1 -5.96 7.51 3.16
CA MET A 1 -5.40 6.61 2.13
C MET A 1 -5.81 7.04 0.73
N GLU A 2 -7.04 7.51 0.51
CA GLU A 2 -7.50 8.02 -0.79
C GLU A 2 -6.52 9.00 -1.47
N PHE A 3 -6.04 10.02 -0.76
CA PHE A 3 -5.09 10.98 -1.35
C PHE A 3 -3.80 10.32 -1.86
N ILE A 4 -3.30 9.28 -1.19
CA ILE A 4 -2.09 8.57 -1.61
C ILE A 4 -2.37 7.79 -2.90
N LEU A 5 -3.54 7.16 -3.00
CA LEU A 5 -3.96 6.43 -4.19
C LEU A 5 -4.15 7.38 -5.37
N SER A 6 -4.87 8.49 -5.17
CA SER A 6 -5.05 9.52 -6.20
C SER A 6 -3.73 10.15 -6.64
N TRP A 7 -2.80 10.37 -5.71
CA TRP A 7 -1.46 10.84 -6.07
C TRP A 7 -0.68 9.81 -6.91
N LEU A 8 -0.87 8.52 -6.64
CA LEU A 8 -0.24 7.40 -7.36
C LEU A 8 -0.93 7.07 -8.70
N GLU A 9 -2.15 7.52 -8.96
CA GLU A 9 -2.81 7.38 -10.27
C GLU A 9 -2.05 8.13 -11.38
N HIS A 10 -1.31 9.18 -11.00
CA HIS A 10 -0.45 9.89 -11.93
C HIS A 10 0.82 9.06 -12.24
N VAL A 11 0.96 8.65 -13.50
CA VAL A 11 2.04 7.74 -13.97
C VAL A 11 3.46 8.18 -13.58
N PRO A 12 3.84 9.48 -13.69
CA PRO A 12 5.14 9.95 -13.20
C PRO A 12 5.37 9.74 -11.69
N ASN A 13 4.33 9.91 -10.88
CA ASN A 13 4.40 9.73 -9.43
C ASN A 13 4.55 8.25 -9.08
N PHE A 14 3.75 7.40 -9.74
CA PHE A 14 3.88 5.95 -9.65
C PHE A 14 5.29 5.48 -10.00
N THR A 15 5.80 5.92 -11.16
CA THR A 15 7.13 5.57 -11.65
C THR A 15 8.23 6.02 -10.69
N SER A 16 8.04 7.16 -10.01
CA SER A 16 9.02 7.63 -9.01
C SER A 16 9.10 6.74 -7.76
N VAL A 17 8.00 6.10 -7.37
CA VAL A 17 7.92 5.25 -6.16
C VAL A 17 8.20 3.78 -6.46
N PHE A 18 7.76 3.30 -7.62
CA PHE A 18 7.83 1.88 -7.97
C PHE A 18 8.85 1.56 -9.07
N GLY A 19 9.37 2.58 -9.77
CA GLY A 19 10.20 2.42 -10.95
C GLY A 19 9.38 2.13 -12.21
N ALA A 20 10.02 2.19 -13.38
CA ALA A 20 9.38 1.96 -14.68
C ALA A 20 9.19 0.46 -15.02
N GLY A 21 9.07 -0.42 -14.02
CA GLY A 21 8.74 -1.85 -14.19
C GLY A 21 9.43 -2.54 -15.39
N GLY A 22 10.67 -2.99 -15.24
CA GLY A 22 11.38 -3.75 -16.28
C GLY A 22 11.83 -2.96 -17.51
N GLN A 23 11.31 -1.74 -17.75
CA GLN A 23 11.82 -0.89 -18.83
C GLN A 23 13.14 -0.25 -18.42
N THR A 24 14.21 -0.65 -19.10
CA THR A 24 15.49 0.04 -19.05
C THR A 24 15.32 1.41 -19.70
N THR A 25 15.29 2.45 -18.88
CA THR A 25 15.32 3.83 -19.41
C THR A 25 16.74 4.09 -19.88
N VAL A 26 16.95 4.19 -21.21
CA VAL A 26 18.24 4.58 -21.77
C VAL A 26 18.44 6.07 -21.46
N GLY A 27 19.25 6.39 -20.43
CA GLY A 27 19.50 7.76 -20.00
C GLY A 27 19.69 7.94 -18.49
N LYS A 28 19.64 9.19 -18.03
CA LYS A 28 19.92 9.64 -16.64
C LYS A 28 19.16 8.75 -15.64
N PRO A 29 19.81 8.27 -14.57
CA PRO A 29 19.19 7.35 -13.62
C PRO A 29 17.89 7.94 -13.07
N ASN A 30 16.81 7.16 -13.13
CA ASN A 30 15.54 7.52 -12.52
C ASN A 30 15.77 7.87 -11.05
N LYS A 31 15.04 8.88 -10.56
CA LYS A 31 15.05 9.28 -9.14
C LYS A 31 14.96 8.03 -8.26
N SER A 32 15.79 8.00 -7.21
CA SER A 32 15.83 6.83 -6.33
C SER A 32 14.47 6.58 -5.69
N ARG A 33 14.18 5.31 -5.39
CA ARG A 33 12.92 4.92 -4.76
C ARG A 33 12.64 5.68 -3.45
N SER A 34 13.70 5.99 -2.69
CA SER A 34 13.62 6.82 -1.48
C SER A 34 13.20 8.26 -1.78
N GLN A 35 13.64 8.83 -2.90
CA GLN A 35 13.21 10.15 -3.36
C GLN A 35 11.74 10.16 -3.78
N GLY A 36 11.23 9.09 -4.40
CA GLY A 36 9.80 8.90 -4.66
C GLY A 36 8.96 8.96 -3.38
N TYR A 37 9.34 8.20 -2.36
CA TYR A 37 8.65 8.23 -1.06
C TYR A 37 8.79 9.57 -0.34
N ALA A 38 9.90 10.31 -0.51
CA ALA A 38 10.04 11.65 0.02
C ALA A 38 9.06 12.64 -0.62
N MET A 39 8.90 12.60 -1.95
CA MET A 39 7.91 13.43 -2.66
C MET A 39 6.47 13.10 -2.24
N LEU A 40 6.16 11.81 -2.06
CA LEU A 40 4.85 11.39 -1.55
C LEU A 40 4.61 11.88 -0.11
N ALA A 41 5.63 11.84 0.74
CA ALA A 41 5.52 12.32 2.12
C ALA A 41 5.28 13.85 2.17
N GLU A 42 5.95 14.61 1.30
CA GLU A 42 5.73 16.05 1.15
C GLU A 42 4.29 16.35 0.67
N ALA A 43 3.81 15.61 -0.33
CA ALA A 43 2.44 15.76 -0.82
C ALA A 43 1.40 15.50 0.27
N VAL A 44 1.58 14.45 1.07
CA VAL A 44 0.70 14.15 2.22
C VAL A 44 0.80 15.23 3.30
N SER A 45 2.00 15.74 3.56
CA SER A 45 2.19 16.81 4.54
C SER A 45 1.46 18.09 4.11
N LYS A 46 1.59 18.48 2.84
CA LYS A 46 0.86 19.60 2.23
C LYS A 46 -0.66 19.42 2.33
N GLN A 47 -1.17 18.25 1.95
CA GLN A 47 -2.60 17.92 2.05
C GLN A 47 -3.12 18.02 3.50
N SER A 48 -2.29 17.62 4.46
CA SER A 48 -2.64 17.66 5.89
C SER A 48 -2.48 19.04 6.52
N LYS A 49 -2.15 20.08 5.75
CA LYS A 49 -1.79 21.43 6.26
C LYS A 49 -0.67 21.38 7.31
N GLY A 50 0.31 20.49 7.12
CA GLY A 50 1.44 20.29 8.03
C GLY A 50 1.12 19.51 9.31
N ARG A 51 -0.13 19.07 9.53
CA ARG A 51 -0.50 18.28 10.72
C ARG A 51 0.16 16.90 10.74
N LEU A 52 0.43 16.34 9.56
CA LEU A 52 1.18 15.10 9.40
C LEU A 52 2.59 15.45 8.92
N ASN A 53 3.53 15.52 9.86
CA ASN A 53 4.95 15.59 9.56
C ASN A 53 5.50 14.16 9.40
N ILE A 54 5.38 13.63 8.18
CA ILE A 54 5.84 12.28 7.84
C ILE A 54 7.09 12.43 6.97
N ASN A 55 8.16 11.72 7.31
CA ASN A 55 9.35 11.63 6.47
C ASN A 55 9.21 10.49 5.43
N GLY A 56 10.04 10.48 4.38
CA GLY A 56 9.96 9.46 3.32
C GLY A 56 10.11 8.02 3.82
N LYS A 57 10.90 7.78 4.88
CA LYS A 57 11.08 6.44 5.47
C LYS A 57 9.79 5.96 6.15
N ASN A 58 9.23 6.78 7.04
CA ASN A 58 7.98 6.51 7.74
C ASN A 58 6.83 6.35 6.74
N MET A 59 6.85 7.12 5.64
CA MET A 59 5.85 6.99 4.57
C MET A 59 5.93 5.62 3.89
N ARG A 60 7.15 5.17 3.56
CA ARG A 60 7.38 3.84 3.02
C ARG A 60 6.89 2.74 3.96
N GLU A 61 7.25 2.80 5.23
CA GLU A 61 6.85 1.79 6.23
C GLU A 61 5.33 1.74 6.40
N ARG A 62 4.66 2.90 6.49
CA ARG A 62 3.20 3.00 6.58
C ARG A 62 2.52 2.43 5.34
N PHE A 63 3.03 2.78 4.16
CA PHE A 63 2.50 2.27 2.89
C PHE A 63 2.64 0.75 2.79
N GLN A 64 3.82 0.20 3.14
CA GLN A 64 4.06 -1.24 3.17
C GLN A 64 3.16 -1.96 4.16
N ARG A 65 2.97 -1.41 5.37
CA ARG A 65 2.05 -1.96 6.37
C ARG A 65 0.62 -2.02 5.82
N HIS A 66 0.17 -0.95 5.16
CA HIS A 66 -1.16 -0.91 4.58
C HIS A 66 -1.31 -1.94 3.44
N MET A 67 -0.34 -2.00 2.53
CA MET A 67 -0.32 -3.01 1.46
C MET A 67 -0.33 -4.44 2.00
N LYS A 68 0.40 -4.71 3.09
CA LYS A 68 0.39 -6.02 3.76
C LYS A 68 -1.00 -6.37 4.28
N VAL A 69 -1.62 -5.47 5.04
CA VAL A 69 -2.98 -5.68 5.56
C VAL A 69 -3.97 -5.86 4.42
N TYR A 70 -3.95 -4.99 3.42
CA TYR A 70 -4.82 -5.10 2.25
C TYR A 70 -4.64 -6.44 1.52
N THR A 71 -3.40 -6.86 1.27
CA THR A 71 -3.12 -8.13 0.59
C THR A 71 -3.59 -9.31 1.43
N THR A 72 -3.29 -9.34 2.73
CA THR A 72 -3.78 -10.39 3.63
C THR A 72 -5.31 -10.44 3.65
N THR A 73 -5.99 -9.31 3.80
CA THR A 73 -7.45 -9.24 3.80
C THR A 73 -8.03 -9.63 2.44
N LYS A 74 -7.43 -9.21 1.34
CA LYS A 74 -7.86 -9.56 -0.01
C LYS A 74 -7.64 -11.04 -0.32
N THR A 75 -6.53 -11.62 0.12
CA THR A 75 -6.28 -13.06 0.03
C THR A 75 -7.32 -13.82 0.85
N LYS A 76 -7.62 -13.37 2.08
CA LYS A 76 -8.70 -13.96 2.90
C LYS A 76 -10.06 -13.86 2.21
N ALA A 77 -10.41 -12.70 1.67
CA ALA A 77 -11.67 -12.45 0.96
C ALA A 77 -11.79 -13.23 -0.36
N SER A 78 -10.69 -13.37 -1.11
CA SER A 78 -10.67 -14.14 -2.36
C SER A 78 -10.60 -15.64 -2.09
N GLY A 79 -10.04 -16.04 -0.95
CA GLY A 79 -10.02 -17.42 -0.45
C GLY A 79 -11.33 -17.86 0.22
N THR A 80 -12.28 -16.95 0.47
CA THR A 80 -13.61 -17.28 1.02
C THR A 80 -14.55 -17.84 -0.05
N GLY A 81 -14.04 -18.78 -0.84
CA GLY A 81 -14.81 -19.77 -1.59
C GLY A 81 -14.86 -21.14 -0.89
N PHE A 82 -14.25 -21.29 0.29
CA PHE A 82 -14.33 -22.49 1.11
C PHE A 82 -14.52 -22.07 2.57
N GLY A 83 -15.40 -22.77 3.28
CA GLY A 83 -15.86 -22.45 4.64
C GLY A 83 -14.74 -22.32 5.67
N VAL A 84 -15.13 -21.84 6.86
CA VAL A 84 -14.32 -21.69 8.09
C VAL A 84 -13.07 -22.56 8.05
N THR A 85 -11.90 -21.92 7.98
CA THR A 85 -10.63 -22.63 8.04
C THR A 85 -10.46 -23.26 9.42
N GLU A 86 -9.70 -24.34 9.56
CA GLU A 86 -9.42 -24.98 10.86
C GLU A 86 -8.74 -24.03 11.88
N GLU A 87 -8.08 -22.97 11.40
CA GLU A 87 -7.54 -21.89 12.24
C GLU A 87 -8.65 -20.97 12.79
N ASP A 88 -9.68 -20.69 11.99
CA ASP A 88 -10.84 -19.90 12.39
C ASP A 88 -11.69 -20.68 13.42
N SER A 89 -11.80 -22.01 13.28
CA SER A 89 -12.44 -22.88 14.29
C SER A 89 -11.68 -22.89 15.62
N ARG A 90 -10.34 -22.91 15.60
CA ARG A 90 -9.51 -22.80 16.81
C ARG A 90 -9.64 -21.44 17.50
N ASN A 91 -9.95 -20.40 16.74
CA ASN A 91 -10.21 -19.05 17.24
C ASN A 91 -11.70 -18.80 17.55
N GLY A 92 -12.55 -19.82 17.52
CA GLY A 92 -13.97 -19.74 17.91
C GLY A 92 -14.87 -19.04 16.90
N ILE A 93 -14.47 -18.94 15.64
CA ILE A 93 -15.23 -18.33 14.56
C ILE A 93 -16.01 -19.43 13.84
N TYR A 94 -17.34 -19.39 13.90
CA TYR A 94 -18.23 -20.34 13.25
C TYR A 94 -19.12 -19.64 12.21
N THR A 95 -19.52 -20.37 11.17
CA THR A 95 -20.52 -19.88 10.20
C THR A 95 -21.91 -19.83 10.84
N VAL A 96 -22.67 -18.78 10.52
CA VAL A 96 -24.08 -18.55 10.87
C VAL A 96 -25.07 -19.61 10.35
N ALA A 97 -24.61 -20.63 9.62
CA ALA A 97 -25.41 -21.75 9.14
C ALA A 97 -25.63 -22.85 10.21
N HIS A 98 -25.07 -22.70 11.42
CA HIS A 98 -25.44 -23.52 12.58
C HIS A 98 -26.35 -22.69 13.50
N LYS A 99 -27.64 -22.71 13.22
CA LYS A 99 -28.68 -22.47 14.21
C LYS A 99 -29.73 -23.57 14.08
#